data_AF-A0A357D079-F1
#
_entry.id   AF-A0A357D079-F1
#
_cell.length_a   1.000
_cell.length_b   1.000
_cell.length_c   1.000
_cell.angle_alpha   90.00
_cell.angle_beta   90.00
_cell.angle_gamma   90.00
#
_symmetry.space_group_name_H-M   'P 1'
#
loop_
_entity.id
_entity.type
_entity.pdbx_description
1 polymer ?
#
loop_
_entity_poly.entity_id
_entity_poly.type
_entity_poly.pdbx_seq_one_letter_code
_entity_poly.pdbx_strand_id
1 'polypeptide(L)'
;LADMRYTFIEKVCAETVTKIPESKEHIRSVRIDRVFTNKYLAIPLFIGIMLAVFWLTFGVIGTFLSDMLAMAISELTVFVESGLEAYGINRVVHSLIIDGIFAGVGSVLSFLPIIVTLFFFLSILEDTGYMARVAFVMDKLLRKIGLSGRSFVPMLIGFGCTVPAIMATRTLPSERDRKRTIL
;
A
#
# COMPACT_ATOMS: atom_id res chain seq x y z
N LEU A 1 -13.47 -53.09 -0.94
CA LEU A 1 -12.07 -52.81 -1.31
C LEU A 1 -11.63 -51.40 -0.92
N ALA A 2 -12.40 -50.35 -1.24
CA ALA A 2 -12.08 -48.98 -0.81
C ALA A 2 -12.11 -48.81 0.73
N ASP A 3 -13.16 -49.31 1.41
CA ASP A 3 -13.26 -49.19 2.88
C ASP A 3 -12.08 -49.82 3.62
N MET A 4 -11.69 -51.04 3.26
CA MET A 4 -10.53 -51.69 3.91
C MET A 4 -9.23 -50.90 3.77
N ARG A 5 -9.05 -50.17 2.66
CA ARG A 5 -7.89 -49.29 2.48
C ARG A 5 -7.99 -48.06 3.36
N TYR A 6 -9.17 -47.44 3.46
CA TYR A 6 -9.38 -46.29 4.35
C TYR A 6 -9.19 -46.67 5.82
N THR A 7 -9.71 -47.82 6.26
CA THR A 7 -9.54 -48.28 7.65
C THR A 7 -8.08 -48.58 7.99
N PHE A 8 -7.32 -49.12 7.04
CA PHE A 8 -5.88 -49.35 7.22
C PHE A 8 -5.11 -48.03 7.33
N ILE A 9 -5.41 -47.07 6.46
CA ILE A 9 -4.78 -45.74 6.49
C ILE A 9 -5.14 -44.99 7.78
N GLU A 10 -6.39 -45.03 8.24
CA GLU A 10 -6.79 -44.42 9.51
C GLU A 10 -6.06 -45.00 10.72
N LYS A 11 -5.89 -46.32 10.79
CA LYS A 11 -5.13 -46.96 11.87
C LYS A 11 -3.67 -46.52 11.87
N VAL A 12 -3.02 -46.52 10.71
CA VAL A 12 -1.62 -46.08 10.58
C VAL A 12 -1.48 -44.60 10.92
N CYS A 13 -2.41 -43.75 10.46
CA CYS A 13 -2.43 -42.34 10.83
C CYS A 13 -2.68 -42.13 12.33
N ALA A 14 -3.54 -42.92 12.97
CA ALA A 14 -3.83 -42.80 14.40
C ALA A 14 -2.62 -43.16 15.28
N GLU A 15 -1.81 -44.13 14.86
CA GLU A 15 -0.60 -44.55 15.58
C GLU A 15 0.59 -43.61 15.37
N THR A 16 0.66 -42.91 14.22
CA THR A 16 1.82 -42.10 13.83
C THR A 16 1.60 -40.60 13.96
N VAL A 17 0.36 -40.12 13.86
CA VAL A 17 0.04 -38.69 13.94
C VAL A 17 -0.13 -38.28 15.39
N THR A 18 0.94 -37.73 15.93
CA THR A 18 0.87 -36.93 17.16
C THR A 18 0.23 -35.59 16.84
N LYS A 19 -1.03 -35.40 17.24
CA LYS A 19 -1.70 -34.10 17.15
C LYS A 19 -1.06 -33.16 18.16
N ILE A 20 -0.19 -32.28 17.66
CA ILE A 20 0.41 -31.20 18.45
C ILE A 20 -0.75 -30.33 18.97
N PRO A 21 -0.82 -30.02 20.28
CA PRO A 21 -1.85 -29.13 20.81
C PRO A 21 -1.77 -27.79 20.06
N GLU A 22 -2.93 -27.27 19.64
CA GLU A 22 -2.98 -25.99 18.91
C GLU A 22 -2.19 -24.93 19.67
N SER A 23 -1.18 -24.36 19.01
CA SER A 23 -0.39 -23.28 19.58
C SER A 23 -1.33 -22.15 19.99
N LYS A 24 -1.06 -21.51 21.14
CA LYS A 24 -1.81 -20.33 21.61
C LYS A 24 -1.87 -19.22 20.55
N GLU A 25 -0.85 -19.16 19.67
CA GLU A 25 -0.82 -18.24 18.54
C GLU A 25 -1.86 -18.58 17.46
N HIS A 26 -2.10 -19.86 17.20
CA HIS A 26 -3.13 -20.30 16.25
C HIS A 26 -4.52 -19.91 16.75
N ILE A 27 -4.81 -20.11 18.04
CA ILE A 27 -6.08 -19.73 18.67
C ILE A 27 -6.27 -18.20 18.67
N ARG A 28 -5.20 -17.43 18.92
CA ARG A 28 -5.23 -15.95 18.79
C ARG A 28 -5.48 -15.51 17.36
N SER A 29 -4.80 -16.11 16.39
CA SER A 29 -4.97 -15.84 14.96
C SER A 29 -6.41 -16.14 14.51
N VAL A 30 -6.97 -17.30 14.88
CA VAL A 30 -8.36 -17.70 14.57
C VAL A 30 -9.39 -16.75 15.20
N ARG A 31 -9.13 -16.23 16.42
CA ARG A 31 -10.02 -15.25 17.06
C ARG A 31 -9.98 -13.90 16.34
N ILE A 32 -8.80 -13.46 15.94
CA ILE A 32 -8.59 -12.24 15.17
C ILE A 32 -9.25 -12.39 13.79
N ASP A 33 -9.09 -13.53 13.13
CA ASP A 33 -9.75 -13.86 11.87
C ASP A 33 -11.27 -13.86 11.99
N ARG A 34 -11.85 -14.32 13.10
CA ARG A 34 -13.32 -14.27 13.27
C ARG A 34 -13.87 -12.85 13.26
N VAL A 35 -13.11 -11.88 13.77
CA VAL A 35 -13.50 -10.45 13.74
C VAL A 35 -13.28 -9.88 12.33
N PHE A 36 -12.15 -10.16 11.71
CA PHE A 36 -11.81 -9.67 10.37
C PHE A 36 -12.61 -10.33 9.22
N THR A 37 -13.13 -11.54 9.44
CA THR A 37 -13.86 -12.33 8.42
C THR A 37 -15.37 -12.22 8.56
N ASN A 38 -15.88 -11.51 9.57
CA ASN A 38 -17.32 -11.31 9.71
C ASN A 38 -17.79 -10.36 8.59
N LYS A 39 -18.66 -10.87 7.71
CA LYS A 39 -19.15 -10.23 6.48
C LYS A 39 -19.57 -8.76 6.66
N TYR A 40 -20.09 -8.39 7.82
CA TYR A 40 -20.58 -7.04 8.11
C TYR A 40 -19.54 -6.13 8.78
N LEU A 41 -18.60 -6.67 9.56
CA LEU A 41 -17.54 -5.91 10.24
C LEU A 41 -16.28 -5.74 9.39
N ALA A 42 -16.06 -6.63 8.41
CA ALA A 42 -14.89 -6.59 7.55
C ALA A 42 -14.80 -5.31 6.71
N ILE A 43 -15.93 -4.82 6.18
CA ILE A 43 -15.97 -3.64 5.28
C ILE A 43 -15.72 -2.33 6.07
N PRO A 44 -16.42 -2.03 7.18
CA PRO A 44 -16.17 -0.82 7.94
C PRO A 44 -14.76 -0.78 8.54
N LEU A 45 -14.26 -1.93 9.01
CA LEU A 45 -12.92 -2.05 9.56
C LEU A 45 -11.85 -1.81 8.49
N PHE A 46 -12.06 -2.34 7.28
CA PHE A 46 -11.20 -2.08 6.15
C PHE A 46 -11.14 -0.58 5.81
N ILE A 47 -12.30 0.07 5.68
CA ILE A 47 -12.38 1.51 5.41
C ILE A 47 -11.69 2.29 6.53
N GLY A 48 -11.89 1.91 7.80
CA GLY A 48 -11.24 2.54 8.94
C GLY A 48 -9.72 2.44 8.90
N ILE A 49 -9.18 1.26 8.59
CA ILE A 49 -7.73 1.05 8.45
C ILE A 49 -7.18 1.87 7.29
N MET A 50 -7.88 1.90 6.16
CA MET A 50 -7.45 2.66 5.00
C MET A 50 -7.50 4.16 5.21
N LEU A 51 -8.54 4.65 5.86
CA LEU A 51 -8.61 6.04 6.29
C LEU A 51 -7.49 6.38 7.27
N ALA A 52 -7.16 5.48 8.20
CA ALA A 52 -6.04 5.68 9.11
C ALA A 52 -4.71 5.75 8.36
N VAL A 53 -4.47 4.86 7.38
CA VAL A 53 -3.27 4.91 6.53
C VAL A 53 -3.22 6.22 5.75
N PHE A 54 -4.30 6.61 5.07
CA PHE A 54 -4.33 7.86 4.34
C PHE A 54 -4.13 9.08 5.24
N TRP A 55 -4.74 9.08 6.42
CA TRP A 55 -4.59 10.17 7.37
C TRP A 55 -3.16 10.24 7.94
N LEU A 56 -2.53 9.10 8.24
CA LEU A 56 -1.14 9.05 8.68
C LEU A 56 -0.18 9.47 7.57
N THR A 57 -0.40 9.03 6.33
CA THR A 57 0.44 9.38 5.19
C THR A 57 0.28 10.83 4.77
N PHE A 58 -0.93 11.33 4.54
CA PHE A 58 -1.17 12.67 3.99
C PHE A 58 -1.44 13.74 5.04
N GLY A 59 -1.71 13.36 6.30
CA GLY A 59 -2.06 14.32 7.35
C GLY A 59 -0.95 14.56 8.36
N VAL A 60 -0.20 13.52 8.73
CA VAL A 60 0.73 13.60 9.87
C VAL A 60 2.17 13.35 9.45
N ILE A 61 2.49 12.14 8.99
CA ILE A 61 3.87 11.69 8.81
C ILE A 61 4.43 12.17 7.48
N GLY A 62 3.69 11.94 6.38
CA GLY A 62 4.19 12.30 5.06
C GLY A 62 4.25 13.81 4.85
N THR A 63 3.28 14.56 5.37
CA THR A 63 3.32 16.04 5.38
C THR A 63 4.46 16.57 6.22
N PHE A 64 4.62 16.08 7.45
CA PHE A 64 5.74 16.49 8.32
C PHE A 64 7.11 16.26 7.66
N LEU A 65 7.31 15.10 7.04
CA LEU A 65 8.56 14.79 6.33
C LEU A 65 8.71 15.62 5.05
N SER A 66 7.62 15.87 4.32
CA SER A 66 7.60 16.69 3.11
C SER A 66 7.96 18.14 3.43
N ASP A 67 7.35 18.71 4.47
CA ASP A 67 7.57 20.09 4.93
C ASP A 67 9.00 20.27 5.43
N MET A 68 9.53 19.30 6.19
CA MET A 68 10.93 19.30 6.61
C MET A 68 11.88 19.33 5.41
N LEU A 69 11.63 18.51 4.40
CA LEU A 69 12.45 18.47 3.20
C LEU A 69 12.31 19.76 2.37
N ALA A 70 11.10 20.30 2.27
CA ALA A 70 10.83 21.55 1.57
C ALA A 70 11.56 22.74 2.23
N MET A 71 11.57 22.81 3.57
CA MET A 71 12.34 23.81 4.31
C MET A 71 13.85 23.68 4.04
N ALA A 72 14.40 22.46 4.09
CA ALA A 72 15.82 22.23 3.80
C ALA A 72 16.20 22.64 2.37
N ILE A 73 15.33 22.35 1.39
CA ILE A 73 15.53 22.77 -0.01
C ILE A 73 15.45 24.30 -0.12
N SER A 74 14.48 24.93 0.55
CA SER A 74 14.35 26.39 0.56
C SER A 74 15.59 27.08 1.14
N GLU A 75 16.14 26.59 2.26
CA GLU A 75 17.37 27.14 2.83
C GLU A 75 18.56 26.98 1.89
N LEU A 76 18.67 25.82 1.23
CA LEU A 76 19.70 25.58 0.22
C LEU A 76 19.54 26.52 -0.98
N THR A 77 18.30 26.78 -1.43
CA THR A 77 18.03 27.72 -2.52
C THR A 77 18.47 29.14 -2.16
N VAL A 78 18.15 29.62 -0.96
CA VAL A 78 18.58 30.95 -0.49
C VAL A 78 20.11 31.04 -0.39
N PHE A 79 20.77 29.99 0.09
CA PHE A 79 22.23 29.94 0.15
C PHE A 79 22.85 30.03 -1.25
N VAL A 80 22.32 29.27 -2.21
CA VAL A 80 22.79 29.28 -3.60
C VAL A 80 22.50 30.61 -4.29
N GLU A 81 21.33 31.21 -4.06
CA GLU A 81 20.96 32.54 -4.53
C GLU A 81 21.97 33.59 -4.08
N SER A 82 22.27 33.66 -2.77
CA SER A 82 23.26 34.61 -2.23
C SER A 82 24.67 34.43 -2.82
N GLY A 83 25.07 33.19 -3.13
CA GLY A 83 26.34 32.89 -3.79
C GLY A 83 26.38 33.28 -5.27
N LEU A 84 25.26 33.12 -5.98
CA LEU A 84 25.11 33.52 -7.38
C LEU A 84 25.08 35.05 -7.54
N GLU A 85 24.43 35.75 -6.62
CA GLU A 85 24.41 37.22 -6.60
C GLU A 85 25.81 37.79 -6.33
N ALA A 86 26.58 37.20 -5.40
CA ALA A 86 27.95 37.61 -5.12
C ALA A 86 28.89 37.41 -6.33
N TYR A 87 28.62 36.42 -7.19
CA TYR A 87 29.39 36.18 -8.40
C TYR A 87 28.99 37.11 -9.57
N GLY A 88 27.86 37.82 -9.47
CA GLY A 88 27.40 38.77 -10.48
C GLY A 88 26.91 38.13 -11.79
N ILE A 89 26.24 36.97 -11.71
CA ILE A 89 25.74 36.24 -12.89
C ILE A 89 24.57 36.98 -13.56
N ASN A 90 24.42 36.81 -14.88
CA ASN A 90 23.30 37.34 -15.65
C ASN A 90 21.95 36.86 -15.09
N ARG A 91 21.01 37.80 -14.94
CA ARG A 91 19.64 37.62 -14.43
C ARG A 91 18.88 36.45 -15.07
N VAL A 92 19.12 36.15 -16.35
CA VAL A 92 18.47 35.03 -17.05
C VAL A 92 18.93 33.67 -16.50
N VAL A 93 20.23 33.51 -16.31
CA VAL A 93 20.83 32.27 -15.78
C VAL A 93 20.47 32.09 -14.30
N HIS A 94 20.40 33.20 -13.56
CA HIS A 94 19.90 33.21 -12.18
C HIS A 94 18.48 32.63 -12.07
N SER A 95 17.52 33.18 -12.82
CA SER A 95 16.13 32.69 -12.78
C SER A 95 16.00 31.25 -13.29
N LEU A 96 16.82 30.83 -14.26
CA LEU A 96 16.78 29.45 -14.75
C LEU A 96 17.21 28.44 -13.67
N ILE A 97 18.20 28.80 -12.85
CA ILE A 97 18.70 27.93 -11.80
C ILE A 97 17.73 27.93 -10.61
N ILE A 98 17.37 29.10 -10.09
CA ILE A 98 16.52 29.23 -8.90
C ILE A 98 15.06 28.85 -9.21
N ASP A 99 14.42 29.54 -10.16
CA ASP A 99 13.00 29.34 -10.47
C ASP A 99 12.76 28.11 -11.36
N GLY A 100 13.75 27.70 -12.17
CA GLY A 100 13.64 26.53 -13.03
C GLY A 100 14.02 25.24 -12.30
N ILE A 101 15.30 25.11 -11.95
CA ILE A 101 15.84 23.85 -11.41
C ILE A 101 15.45 23.67 -9.95
N PHE A 102 15.71 24.64 -9.08
CA PHE A 102 15.44 24.48 -7.64
C PHE A 102 13.95 24.36 -7.35
N ALA A 103 13.10 25.20 -7.94
CA ALA A 103 11.66 25.07 -7.76
C ALA A 103 11.12 23.76 -8.36
N GLY A 104 11.57 23.39 -9.57
CA GLY A 104 11.15 22.16 -10.23
C GLY A 104 11.56 20.90 -9.47
N VAL A 105 12.85 20.72 -9.22
CA VAL A 105 13.40 19.57 -8.48
C VAL A 105 12.92 19.57 -7.03
N GLY A 106 12.78 20.75 -6.41
CA GLY A 106 12.25 20.90 -5.06
C GLY A 106 10.82 20.38 -4.91
N SER A 107 9.97 20.65 -5.90
CA SER A 107 8.61 20.11 -5.93
C SER A 107 8.58 18.58 -6.06
N VAL A 108 9.46 17.99 -6.87
CA VAL A 108 9.51 16.53 -7.04
C VAL A 108 10.07 15.85 -5.79
N LEU A 109 11.12 16.41 -5.20
CA LEU A 109 11.75 15.87 -4.00
C LEU A 109 10.81 15.94 -2.78
N SER A 110 10.06 17.03 -2.62
CA SER A 110 9.10 17.16 -1.51
C SER A 110 7.94 16.15 -1.59
N PHE A 111 7.61 15.61 -2.77
CA PHE A 111 6.62 14.53 -2.91
C PHE A 111 7.16 13.14 -2.54
N LEU A 112 8.47 12.93 -2.58
CA LEU A 112 9.08 11.61 -2.35
C LEU A 112 8.77 11.05 -0.95
N PRO A 113 8.89 11.80 0.16
CA PRO A 113 8.58 11.29 1.50
C PRO A 113 7.14 10.79 1.66
N ILE A 114 6.19 11.46 1.01
CA ILE A 114 4.77 11.07 1.05
C ILE A 114 4.59 9.70 0.39
N ILE A 115 5.18 9.51 -0.80
CA ILE A 115 5.12 8.24 -1.53
C ILE A 115 5.78 7.11 -0.73
N VAL A 116 6.98 7.34 -0.19
CA VAL A 116 7.69 6.35 0.63
C VAL A 116 6.87 5.96 1.85
N THR A 117 6.26 6.92 2.53
CA THR A 117 5.39 6.68 3.70
C THR A 117 4.15 5.87 3.31
N LEU A 118 3.50 6.18 2.18
CA LEU A 118 2.37 5.41 1.67
C LEU A 118 2.74 3.94 1.42
N PHE A 119 3.84 3.73 0.69
CA PHE A 119 4.32 2.38 0.37
C PHE A 119 4.77 1.61 1.60
N PHE A 120 5.35 2.29 2.59
CA PHE A 120 5.70 1.68 3.87
C PHE A 120 4.47 1.10 4.58
N PHE A 121 3.38 1.87 4.70
CA PHE A 121 2.13 1.38 5.30
C PHE A 121 1.45 0.28 4.46
N LEU A 122 1.50 0.39 3.13
CA LEU A 122 0.99 -0.65 2.25
C LEU A 122 1.78 -1.96 2.39
N SER A 123 3.12 -1.89 2.49
CA SER A 123 3.98 -3.06 2.73
C SER A 123 3.61 -3.74 4.05
N ILE A 124 3.37 -2.97 5.12
CA ILE A 124 2.91 -3.53 6.40
C ILE A 124 1.56 -4.24 6.25
N LEU A 125 0.62 -3.67 5.49
CA LEU A 125 -0.68 -4.31 5.22
C LEU A 125 -0.58 -5.57 4.36
N GLU A 126 0.43 -5.64 3.50
CA GLU A 126 0.75 -6.81 2.68
C GLU A 126 1.40 -7.91 3.51
N ASP A 127 2.43 -7.58 4.30
CA ASP A 127 3.20 -8.51 5.14
C ASP A 127 2.36 -9.12 6.26
N THR A 128 1.38 -8.38 6.80
CA THR A 128 0.43 -8.92 7.79
C THR A 128 -0.57 -9.92 7.20
N GLY A 129 -0.58 -10.12 5.88
CA GLY A 129 -1.53 -10.96 5.18
C GLY A 129 -2.98 -10.43 5.22
N TYR A 130 -3.17 -9.18 5.69
CA TYR A 130 -4.49 -8.54 5.74
C TYR A 130 -5.02 -8.29 4.34
N MET A 131 -4.16 -7.85 3.41
CA MET A 131 -4.47 -7.72 1.97
C MET A 131 -5.07 -9.00 1.37
N ALA A 132 -4.52 -10.18 1.71
CA ALA A 132 -5.03 -11.46 1.21
C ALA A 132 -6.45 -11.78 1.72
N ARG A 133 -6.74 -11.45 2.98
CA ARG A 133 -8.06 -11.67 3.60
C ARG A 133 -9.10 -10.68 3.08
N VAL A 134 -8.71 -9.41 2.93
CA VAL A 134 -9.58 -8.37 2.36
C VAL A 134 -9.91 -8.66 0.91
N ALA A 135 -8.94 -9.10 0.10
CA ALA A 135 -9.19 -9.46 -1.29
C ALA A 135 -10.29 -10.52 -1.41
N PHE A 136 -10.34 -11.51 -0.52
CA PHE A 136 -11.41 -12.52 -0.49
C PHE A 136 -12.78 -11.93 -0.13
N VAL A 137 -12.84 -10.99 0.82
CA VAL A 137 -14.09 -10.30 1.19
C VAL A 137 -14.58 -9.40 0.06
N MET A 138 -13.67 -8.65 -0.58
CA MET A 138 -13.97 -7.72 -1.67
C MET A 138 -14.32 -8.44 -2.97
N ASP A 139 -13.80 -9.63 -3.21
CA ASP A 139 -14.09 -10.43 -4.39
C ASP A 139 -15.58 -10.72 -4.56
N LYS A 140 -16.33 -10.91 -3.46
CA LYS A 140 -17.78 -11.13 -3.50
C LYS A 140 -18.58 -9.89 -3.94
N LEU A 141 -18.09 -8.68 -3.64
CA LEU A 141 -18.69 -7.43 -4.08
C LEU A 141 -18.28 -7.09 -5.51
N LEU A 142 -16.98 -7.20 -5.82
CA LEU A 142 -16.42 -6.89 -7.12
C LEU A 142 -16.93 -7.84 -8.22
N ARG A 143 -17.15 -9.13 -7.91
CA ARG A 143 -17.80 -10.05 -8.86
C ARG A 143 -19.20 -9.64 -9.27
N LYS A 144 -19.97 -8.93 -8.41
CA LYS A 144 -21.29 -8.40 -8.81
C LYS A 144 -21.18 -7.31 -9.88
N ILE A 145 -20.04 -6.62 -9.93
CA ILE A 145 -19.73 -5.53 -10.88
C ILE A 145 -18.92 -6.09 -12.09
N GLY A 146 -18.59 -7.39 -12.06
CA GLY A 146 -17.84 -8.10 -13.08
C GLY A 146 -16.34 -7.78 -13.07
N LEU A 147 -15.76 -7.51 -11.89
CA LEU A 147 -14.34 -7.27 -11.67
C LEU A 147 -13.76 -8.36 -10.76
N SER A 148 -12.47 -8.67 -10.92
CA SER A 148 -11.77 -9.60 -10.03
C SER A 148 -11.44 -8.93 -8.69
N GLY A 149 -11.47 -9.67 -7.58
CA GLY A 149 -11.01 -9.18 -6.27
C GLY A 149 -9.56 -8.69 -6.25
N ARG A 150 -8.74 -9.06 -7.24
CA ARG A 150 -7.34 -8.59 -7.38
C ARG A 150 -7.23 -7.14 -7.90
N SER A 151 -8.29 -6.61 -8.51
CA SER A 151 -8.37 -5.21 -8.96
C SER A 151 -8.53 -4.20 -7.82
N PHE A 152 -8.80 -4.69 -6.61
CA PHE A 152 -9.04 -3.85 -5.46
C PHE A 152 -7.79 -3.09 -5.01
N VAL A 153 -6.63 -3.76 -4.95
CA VAL A 153 -5.38 -3.17 -4.46
C VAL A 153 -4.95 -1.98 -5.34
N PRO A 154 -4.92 -2.08 -6.68
CA PRO A 154 -4.62 -0.92 -7.52
C PRO A 154 -5.66 0.20 -7.41
N MET A 155 -6.95 -0.13 -7.36
CA MET A 155 -8.03 0.85 -7.26
C MET A 155 -7.94 1.68 -5.98
N LEU A 156 -7.53 1.03 -4.89
CA LEU A 156 -7.31 1.63 -3.59
C LEU A 156 -6.08 2.55 -3.56
N ILE A 157 -4.96 2.10 -4.13
CA ILE A 157 -3.76 2.92 -4.31
C ILE A 157 -4.08 4.15 -5.17
N GLY A 158 -5.00 3.99 -6.12
CA GLY A 158 -5.48 5.05 -7.02
C GLY A 158 -6.15 6.22 -6.31
N PHE A 159 -6.77 5.99 -5.15
CA PHE A 159 -7.32 7.08 -4.34
C PHE A 159 -6.23 7.99 -3.74
N GLY A 160 -5.02 7.48 -3.51
CA GLY A 160 -3.90 8.26 -2.98
C GLY A 160 -3.04 8.86 -4.08
N CYS A 161 -2.50 8.00 -4.95
CA CYS A 161 -1.67 8.41 -6.06
C CYS A 161 -1.94 7.54 -7.29
N THR A 162 -2.38 8.17 -8.38
CA THR A 162 -2.75 7.51 -9.63
C THR A 162 -1.57 6.85 -10.33
N VAL A 163 -0.36 7.40 -10.22
CA VAL A 163 0.84 6.85 -10.88
C VAL A 163 1.17 5.41 -10.43
N PRO A 164 1.38 5.11 -9.13
CA PRO A 164 1.64 3.75 -8.67
C PRO A 164 0.42 2.83 -8.84
N ALA A 165 -0.79 3.37 -8.77
CA ALA A 165 -2.01 2.61 -9.02
C ALA A 165 -2.06 2.06 -10.44
N ILE A 166 -1.80 2.93 -11.43
CA ILE A 166 -1.73 2.54 -12.84
C ILE A 166 -0.62 1.51 -13.05
N MET A 167 0.56 1.70 -12.44
CA MET A 167 1.64 0.72 -12.51
C MET A 167 1.25 -0.65 -11.92
N ALA A 168 0.54 -0.67 -10.78
CA ALA A 168 0.10 -1.89 -10.12
C ALA A 168 -0.92 -2.69 -10.97
N THR A 169 -1.72 -2.02 -11.81
CA THR A 169 -2.69 -2.70 -12.69
C THR A 169 -2.03 -3.63 -13.73
N ARG A 170 -0.73 -3.50 -14.00
CA ARG A 170 0.01 -4.40 -14.92
C ARG A 170 0.06 -5.85 -14.41
N THR A 171 -0.17 -6.08 -13.12
CA THR A 171 -0.22 -7.41 -12.52
C THR A 171 -1.56 -8.14 -12.74
N LEU A 172 -2.58 -7.44 -13.27
CA LEU A 172 -3.89 -8.02 -13.54
C LEU A 172 -3.85 -8.94 -14.77
N PRO A 173 -4.41 -10.17 -14.67
CA PRO A 173 -4.30 -11.18 -15.74
C PRO A 173 -5.15 -10.85 -16.97
N SER A 174 -6.18 -10.02 -16.85
CA SER A 174 -7.08 -9.68 -17.95
C SER A 174 -6.93 -8.22 -18.40
N GLU A 175 -6.86 -8.02 -19.71
CA GLU A 175 -6.88 -6.70 -20.35
C GLU A 175 -8.12 -5.88 -19.95
N ARG A 176 -9.26 -6.56 -19.80
CA ARG A 176 -10.54 -5.96 -19.44
C ARG A 176 -10.53 -5.44 -18.01
N ASP A 177 -10.00 -6.21 -17.06
CA ASP A 177 -9.87 -5.77 -15.67
C ASP A 177 -8.84 -4.64 -15.55
N ARG A 178 -7.72 -4.71 -16.29
CA ARG A 178 -6.71 -3.64 -16.33
C ARG A 178 -7.32 -2.31 -16.77
N LYS A 179 -8.03 -2.30 -17.90
CA LYS A 179 -8.67 -1.08 -18.44
C LYS A 179 -9.74 -0.53 -17.50
N ARG A 180 -10.55 -1.39 -16.87
CA ARG A 180 -11.58 -0.96 -15.89
C ARG A 180 -11.03 -0.53 -14.52
N THR A 181 -9.76 -0.80 -14.24
CA THR A 181 -9.10 -0.39 -12.98
C THR A 181 -8.29 0.89 -13.16
N ILE A 182 -7.82 1.19 -14.38
CA ILE A 182 -7.10 2.42 -14.73
C ILE A 182 -8.06 3.61 -14.97
N LEU A 183 -9.22 3.35 -15.58
CA LEU A 183 -10.27 4.32 -15.95
C LEU A 183 -11.34 4.40 -14.86
#